data_AF-X1NRK1-F1
#
_entry.id   AF-X1NRK1-F1
#
_cell.length_a   1.000
_cell.length_b   1.000
_cell.length_c   1.000
_cell.angle_alpha   90.00
_cell.angle_beta   90.00
_cell.angle_gamma   90.00
#
_symmetry.space_group_name_H-M   'P 1'
#
loop_
_entity.id
_entity.type
_entity.pdbx_description
1 polymer ?
#
loop_
_entity_poly.entity_id
_entity_poly.type
_entity_poly.pdbx_seq_one_letter_code
_entity_poly.pdbx_strand_id
1 'polypeptide(L)'
;MVDSDGDINKLVPLFIEAGVDGLYPCEIQPGSDPVIIREQYPRIALLGGINKRALAAGKEAIDKELEKINILARKGGYVPMVDHRVPPDVSFENYRYYCERRREII
;
A
#
# COMPACT_ATOMS: atom_id res chain seq x y z
N MET A 1 -9.23 -2.80 -12.61
CA MET A 1 -8.00 -2.87 -11.80
C MET A 1 -6.81 -3.30 -12.65
N VAL A 2 -5.62 -2.71 -12.43
CA VAL A 2 -4.36 -3.02 -13.14
C VAL A 2 -3.24 -3.31 -12.13
N ASP A 3 -2.35 -4.24 -12.50
CA ASP A 3 -1.09 -4.52 -11.82
C ASP A 3 0.04 -3.83 -12.59
N SER A 4 0.77 -2.93 -11.93
CA SER A 4 1.96 -2.29 -12.49
C SER A 4 2.97 -1.96 -11.39
N ASP A 5 4.10 -2.67 -11.42
CA ASP A 5 5.27 -2.38 -10.58
C ASP A 5 5.98 -1.09 -11.01
N GLY A 6 6.87 -0.56 -10.17
CA GLY A 6 7.62 0.67 -10.47
C GLY A 6 6.91 1.98 -10.08
N ASP A 7 7.42 3.09 -10.60
CA ASP A 7 6.82 4.42 -10.42
C ASP A 7 5.71 4.63 -11.45
N ILE A 8 4.46 4.50 -11.00
CA ILE A 8 3.30 4.60 -11.89
C ILE A 8 2.70 6.00 -11.95
N ASN A 9 3.24 6.99 -11.23
CA ASN A 9 2.57 8.30 -11.05
C ASN A 9 2.19 8.97 -12.39
N LYS A 10 3.06 8.86 -13.40
CA LYS A 10 2.80 9.40 -14.75
C LYS A 10 1.80 8.58 -15.59
N LEU A 11 1.63 7.31 -15.24
CA LEU A 11 0.73 6.37 -15.94
C LEU A 11 -0.68 6.38 -15.36
N VAL A 12 -0.87 6.79 -14.10
CA VAL A 12 -2.20 6.80 -13.45
C VAL A 12 -3.28 7.52 -14.27
N PRO A 13 -3.05 8.72 -14.85
CA PRO A 13 -4.05 9.37 -15.70
C PRO A 13 -4.47 8.54 -16.91
N LEU A 14 -3.50 7.88 -17.56
CA LEU A 14 -3.72 7.04 -18.74
C LEU A 14 -4.50 5.77 -18.38
N PHE A 15 -4.20 5.18 -17.22
CA PHE A 15 -4.96 4.04 -16.71
C PHE A 15 -6.42 4.42 -16.45
N ILE A 16 -6.66 5.57 -15.80
CA ILE A 16 -8.01 6.07 -15.55
C ILE A 16 -8.75 6.33 -16.87
N GLU A 17 -8.10 6.95 -17.86
CA GLU A 17 -8.67 7.16 -19.20
C GLU A 17 -9.07 5.85 -19.87
N ALA A 18 -8.26 4.80 -19.71
CA ALA A 18 -8.55 3.46 -20.22
C ALA A 18 -9.64 2.70 -19.43
N GLY A 19 -10.25 3.32 -18.41
CA GLY A 19 -11.32 2.72 -17.60
C GLY A 19 -10.83 1.89 -16.42
N VAL A 20 -9.55 1.99 -16.04
CA VAL A 20 -9.04 1.35 -14.83
C VAL A 20 -9.57 2.07 -13.59
N ASP A 21 -10.15 1.28 -12.70
CA ASP A 21 -10.78 1.73 -11.45
C ASP A 21 -9.97 1.37 -10.19
N GLY A 22 -8.83 0.69 -10.33
CA GLY A 22 -8.00 0.27 -9.21
C GLY A 22 -6.54 0.01 -9.57
N LEU A 23 -5.64 0.33 -8.64
CA LEU A 23 -4.19 0.21 -8.78
C LEU A 23 -3.63 -0.78 -7.77
N TYR A 24 -2.77 -1.68 -8.26
CA TYR A 24 -2.02 -2.67 -7.48
C TYR A 24 -0.58 -2.73 -8.02
N PRO A 25 0.46 -2.93 -7.20
CA PRO A 25 0.48 -3.06 -5.74
C PRO A 25 0.82 -1.76 -4.97
N CYS A 26 0.83 -0.60 -5.65
CA CYS A 26 1.29 0.67 -5.07
C CYS A 26 2.69 0.53 -4.43
N GLU A 27 3.67 0.14 -5.24
CA GLU A 27 5.03 -0.14 -4.77
C GLU A 27 5.71 1.14 -4.26
N ILE A 28 6.08 1.18 -2.97
CA ILE A 28 6.55 2.42 -2.33
C ILE A 28 7.95 2.80 -2.79
N GLN A 29 8.86 1.83 -2.84
CA GLN A 29 10.28 2.10 -3.14
C GLN A 29 10.51 2.87 -4.45
N PRO A 30 9.88 2.50 -5.58
CA PRO A 30 10.05 3.24 -6.82
C PRO A 30 9.27 4.57 -6.85
N GLY A 31 8.29 4.79 -5.96
CA GLY A 31 7.61 6.09 -5.81
C GLY A 31 6.08 6.05 -5.84
N SER A 32 5.46 4.88 -5.91
CA SER A 32 4.00 4.73 -6.02
C SER A 32 3.32 4.74 -4.65
N ASP A 33 3.51 5.81 -3.88
CA ASP A 33 2.93 5.98 -2.55
C ASP A 33 1.40 6.15 -2.63
N PRO A 34 0.61 5.26 -2.00
CA PRO A 34 -0.85 5.35 -2.04
C PRO A 34 -1.41 6.63 -1.41
N VAL A 35 -0.71 7.28 -0.48
CA VAL A 35 -1.14 8.57 0.12
C VAL A 35 -1.12 9.67 -0.93
N ILE A 36 -0.02 9.77 -1.68
CA ILE A 36 0.12 10.75 -2.76
C ILE A 36 -0.89 10.47 -3.88
N ILE A 37 -1.02 9.20 -4.28
CA ILE A 37 -1.98 8.81 -5.32
C ILE A 37 -3.42 9.10 -4.86
N ARG A 38 -3.77 8.87 -3.60
CA ARG A 38 -5.11 9.16 -3.05
C ARG A 38 -5.42 10.66 -3.06
N GLU A 39 -4.44 11.52 -2.83
CA GLU A 39 -4.63 12.98 -2.90
C GLU A 39 -4.95 13.42 -4.33
N GLN A 40 -4.22 12.90 -5.32
CA GLN A 40 -4.39 13.26 -6.73
C GLN A 40 -5.64 12.62 -7.37
N TYR A 41 -5.96 11.37 -6.99
CA TYR A 41 -7.03 10.57 -7.58
C TYR A 41 -7.96 10.01 -6.49
N PRO A 42 -8.83 10.83 -5.86
CA PRO A 42 -9.58 10.44 -4.66
C PRO A 42 -10.51 9.24 -4.80
N ARG A 43 -10.90 8.88 -6.03
CA ARG A 43 -11.90 7.84 -6.33
C ARG A 43 -11.30 6.50 -6.75
N ILE A 44 -10.02 6.43 -7.08
CA ILE A 44 -9.42 5.17 -7.55
C ILE A 44 -9.25 4.21 -6.39
N ALA A 45 -9.52 2.92 -6.61
CA ALA A 45 -9.22 1.90 -5.63
C ALA A 45 -7.71 1.72 -5.51
N LEU A 46 -7.20 1.59 -4.28
CA LEU A 46 -5.78 1.42 -4.01
C LEU A 46 -5.57 0.10 -3.28
N LEU A 47 -4.62 -0.68 -3.75
CA LEU A 47 -4.31 -1.99 -3.22
C LEU A 47 -2.81 -2.07 -2.99
N GLY A 48 -2.40 -2.43 -1.78
CA GLY A 48 -0.99 -2.52 -1.39
C GLY A 48 -0.49 -1.27 -0.68
N GLY A 49 0.75 -0.85 -0.96
CA GLY A 49 1.33 0.35 -0.36
C GLY A 49 1.64 0.28 1.13
N ILE A 50 1.87 -0.93 1.68
CA ILE A 50 2.56 -1.11 2.97
C ILE A 50 4.01 -1.49 2.69
N ASN A 51 4.95 -0.68 3.17
CA ASN A 51 6.38 -0.81 2.94
C ASN A 51 6.91 -2.10 3.56
N LYS A 52 7.25 -3.06 2.70
CA LYS A 52 7.82 -4.36 3.11
C LYS A 52 9.08 -4.26 3.97
N ARG A 53 9.89 -3.20 3.83
CA ARG A 53 11.09 -2.99 4.67
C ARG A 53 10.75 -2.65 6.11
N ALA A 54 9.60 -2.02 6.39
CA ALA A 54 9.16 -1.76 7.74
C ALA A 54 8.89 -3.07 8.50
N LEU A 55 8.35 -4.08 7.81
CA LEU A 55 8.11 -5.41 8.38
C LEU A 55 9.43 -6.12 8.75
N ALA A 56 10.50 -5.92 7.98
CA ALA A 56 11.82 -6.46 8.32
C ALA A 56 12.45 -5.72 9.52
N ALA A 57 12.18 -4.42 9.65
CA ALA A 57 12.78 -3.57 10.69
C ALA A 57 12.21 -3.78 12.11
N GLY A 58 11.02 -4.39 12.25
CA GLY A 58 10.43 -4.76 13.54
C GLY A 58 9.14 -4.03 13.89
N LYS A 59 8.58 -4.37 15.06
CA LYS A 59 7.22 -3.98 15.48
C LYS A 59 6.99 -2.47 15.50
N GLU A 60 7.93 -1.68 16.03
CA GLU A 60 7.83 -0.22 16.06
C GLU A 60 7.78 0.39 14.64
N ALA A 61 8.59 -0.14 13.72
CA ALA A 61 8.57 0.31 12.33
C ALA A 61 7.26 -0.09 11.63
N ILE A 62 6.73 -1.28 11.95
CA ILE A 62 5.41 -1.73 11.47
C ILE A 62 4.31 -0.78 11.95
N ASP A 63 4.25 -0.47 13.25
CA ASP A 63 3.24 0.44 13.79
C ASP A 63 3.25 1.80 13.09
N LYS A 64 4.44 2.39 12.94
CA LYS A 64 4.64 3.66 12.23
C LYS A 64 4.16 3.58 10.77
N GLU A 65 4.50 2.50 10.08
CA GLU A 65 4.07 2.30 8.69
C GLU A 65 2.55 2.14 8.57
N LEU A 66 1.91 1.49 9.53
CA LEU A 66 0.46 1.26 9.55
C LEU A 66 -0.35 2.54 9.84
N GLU A 67 0.27 3.61 10.35
CA GLU A 67 -0.42 4.90 10.56
C GLU A 67 -1.09 5.43 9.28
N LYS A 68 -0.53 5.15 8.11
CA LYS A 68 -1.11 5.57 6.81
C LYS A 68 -2.47 4.94 6.52
N ILE A 69 -2.79 3.78 7.11
CA ILE A 69 -4.10 3.15 6.95
C ILE A 69 -5.18 4.10 7.47
N ASN A 70 -4.94 4.81 8.58
CA ASN A 70 -5.91 5.78 9.11
C ASN A 70 -6.17 6.94 8.14
N ILE A 71 -5.17 7.32 7.33
CA ILE A 71 -5.28 8.38 6.31
C ILE A 71 -6.10 7.87 5.12
N LEU A 72 -5.84 6.64 4.69
CA LEU A 72 -6.37 6.07 3.45
C LEU A 72 -7.75 5.41 3.62
N ALA A 73 -7.95 4.65 4.69
CA ALA A 73 -9.14 3.81 4.90
C ALA A 73 -10.42 4.62 5.13
N ARG A 74 -10.32 5.82 5.72
CA ARG A 74 -11.49 6.70 5.98
C ARG A 74 -12.27 7.07 4.73
N LYS A 75 -11.63 7.06 3.56
CA LYS A 75 -12.26 7.43 2.28
C LYS A 75 -12.83 6.22 1.51
N GLY A 76 -12.66 5.00 2.02
CA GLY A 76 -13.02 3.78 1.31
C GLY A 76 -12.15 3.50 0.07
N GLY A 77 -12.31 2.31 -0.52
CA GLY A 77 -11.56 1.92 -1.72
C GLY A 77 -10.05 1.78 -1.48
N TYR A 78 -9.63 1.36 -0.28
CA TYR A 78 -8.23 1.04 0.02
C TYR A 78 -8.14 -0.35 0.67
N VAL A 79 -7.31 -1.22 0.11
CA VAL A 79 -7.01 -2.55 0.65
C VAL A 79 -5.53 -2.58 1.05
N PRO A 80 -5.21 -2.37 2.35
CA PRO A 80 -3.84 -2.36 2.82
C PRO A 80 -3.24 -3.75 2.78
N MET A 81 -2.22 -3.93 1.95
CA MET A 81 -1.38 -5.11 1.91
C MET A 81 0.06 -4.68 1.67
N VAL A 82 0.99 -5.63 1.81
CA VAL A 82 2.39 -5.39 1.47
C VAL A 82 2.49 -4.89 0.03
N ASP A 83 3.35 -3.90 -0.19
CA ASP A 83 3.51 -3.18 -1.46
C ASP A 83 4.09 -4.03 -2.60
N HIS A 84 4.41 -5.30 -2.33
CA HIS A 84 4.71 -6.38 -3.28
C HIS A 84 4.80 -7.72 -2.51
N ARG A 85 5.68 -8.63 -2.96
CA ARG A 85 6.11 -9.83 -2.25
C ARG A 85 6.75 -9.50 -0.90
N VAL A 86 6.42 -10.30 0.12
CA VAL A 86 7.09 -10.31 1.42
C VAL A 86 8.53 -10.81 1.25
N PRO A 87 9.54 -10.00 1.59
CA PRO A 87 10.95 -10.39 1.51
C PRO A 87 11.32 -11.51 2.50
N PRO A 88 12.36 -12.32 2.20
CA PRO A 88 12.77 -13.44 3.07
C PRO A 88 13.38 -12.99 4.41
N ASP A 89 13.82 -11.73 4.53
CA ASP A 89 14.32 -11.12 5.76
C ASP A 89 13.21 -10.62 6.69
N VAL A 90 11.93 -10.74 6.31
CA VAL A 90 10.81 -10.53 7.21
C VAL A 90 10.60 -11.79 8.06
N SER A 91 10.80 -11.67 9.38
CA SER A 91 10.51 -12.77 10.30
C SER A 91 9.03 -13.14 10.30
N PHE A 92 8.72 -14.42 10.53
CA PHE A 92 7.33 -14.86 10.68
C PHE A 92 6.61 -14.15 11.83
N GLU A 93 7.32 -13.85 12.92
CA GLU A 93 6.77 -13.08 14.04
C GLU A 93 6.35 -11.68 13.61
N ASN A 94 7.20 -10.96 12.87
CA ASN A 94 6.88 -9.63 12.37
C ASN A 94 5.71 -9.67 11.39
N TYR A 95 5.65 -10.66 10.50
CA TYR A 95 4.55 -10.80 9.57
C TYR A 95 3.21 -11.08 10.27
N ARG A 96 3.22 -11.95 11.30
CA ARG A 96 2.05 -12.20 12.13
C ARG A 96 1.60 -10.94 12.88
N TYR A 97 2.54 -10.25 13.50
CA TYR A 97 2.28 -8.99 14.20
C TYR A 97 1.66 -7.94 13.27
N TYR A 98 2.23 -7.76 12.07
CA TYR A 98 1.65 -6.91 11.03
C TYR A 98 0.20 -7.29 10.70
N CYS A 99 -0.09 -8.58 10.52
CA CYS A 99 -1.43 -9.06 10.19
C CYS A 99 -2.44 -8.80 11.33
N GLU A 100 -2.04 -9.05 12.58
CA GLU A 100 -2.83 -8.81 13.78
C GLU A 100 -3.10 -7.30 13.96
N ARG A 101 -2.04 -6.49 13.94
CA ARG A 101 -2.13 -5.04 14.09
C ARG A 101 -2.95 -4.36 12.99
N ARG A 102 -2.77 -4.77 11.73
CA ARG A 102 -3.57 -4.28 10.61
C ARG A 102 -5.06 -4.58 10.81
N ARG A 103 -5.40 -5.76 11.34
CA ARG A 103 -6.79 -6.15 11.62
C ARG A 103 -7.41 -5.30 12.73
N GLU A 104 -6.62 -4.85 13.71
CA GLU A 104 -7.13 -3.97 14.78
C GLU A 104 -7.44 -2.55 14.30
N ILE A 105 -6.82 -2.10 13.20
CA ILE A 105 -6.99 -0.75 12.66
C ILE A 105 -8.24 -0.64 11.77
N ILE A 106 -8.70 -1.75 11.18
CA ILE A 106 -9.73 -1.78 10.11
C ILE A 106 -11.00 -2.47 10.58
#